data_AF-A0A7D6VG20-F1
#
_entry.id   AF-A0A7D6VG20-F1
#
_cell.length_a   1.000
_cell.length_b   1.000
_cell.length_c   1.000
_cell.angle_alpha   90.00
_cell.angle_beta   90.00
_cell.angle_gamma   90.00
#
_symmetry.space_group_name_H-M   'P 1'
#
loop_
_entity.id
_entity.type
_entity.pdbx_description
1 polymer ?
#
loop_
_entity_poly.entity_id
_entity_poly.type
_entity_poly.pdbx_seq_one_letter_code
_entity_poly.pdbx_strand_id
1 'polypeptide(L)'
;MIRSVARAAVVASAAALPLLPAAAVAAPAARPVLEVSAATDLTEGQRIIVNGTGFRAGLAAVAVGICKQGFTNGLRDCDLGGGATFVNIADDGTFPTVTLTAHAHFNDIDCTTQPCVIAAAPLPGSEPQSVIDANSAEVAVGFAGARQPAAAVVTTAAARTDPSANGPSTVLWSATAALLLIVAILALADRRRL
;
A
#
# COMPACT_ATOMS: atom_id res chain seq x y z
N MET A 1 -66.44 -38.35 -23.08
CA MET A 1 -65.14 -38.17 -23.77
C MET A 1 -64.76 -36.70 -23.68
N ILE A 2 -63.57 -36.47 -23.13
CA ILE A 2 -62.93 -35.19 -22.85
C ILE A 2 -62.43 -34.57 -24.15
N ARG A 3 -62.56 -33.23 -24.31
CA ARG A 3 -61.50 -32.40 -24.93
C ARG A 3 -61.74 -30.90 -24.72
N SER A 4 -60.94 -30.37 -23.80
CA SER A 4 -60.63 -28.97 -23.50
C SER A 4 -59.80 -28.31 -24.60
N VAL A 5 -59.97 -27.01 -24.83
CA VAL A 5 -58.93 -26.05 -25.30
C VAL A 5 -59.42 -24.63 -24.95
N ALA A 6 -58.65 -23.63 -24.53
CA ALA A 6 -57.51 -23.47 -23.62
C ALA A 6 -57.51 -21.97 -23.28
N ARG A 7 -57.31 -21.63 -22.00
CA ARG A 7 -57.39 -20.25 -21.48
C ARG A 7 -56.19 -19.41 -21.92
N ALA A 8 -56.47 -18.17 -22.31
CA ALA A 8 -55.49 -17.10 -22.40
C ALA A 8 -55.00 -16.70 -20.99
N ALA A 9 -53.69 -16.47 -20.86
CA ALA A 9 -53.12 -15.76 -19.72
C ALA A 9 -51.93 -14.92 -20.20
N VAL A 10 -52.14 -13.62 -20.32
CA VAL A 10 -51.09 -12.62 -20.48
C VAL A 10 -50.45 -12.42 -19.11
N VAL A 11 -49.19 -12.80 -18.96
CA VAL A 11 -48.41 -12.57 -17.74
C VAL A 11 -47.71 -11.21 -17.88
N ALA A 12 -48.14 -10.24 -17.10
CA ALA A 12 -47.47 -8.96 -16.93
C ALA A 12 -46.29 -9.12 -15.96
N SER A 13 -45.06 -9.09 -16.48
CA SER A 13 -43.84 -9.14 -15.66
C SER A 13 -43.58 -7.78 -15.04
N ALA A 14 -43.73 -7.69 -13.72
CA ALA A 14 -43.31 -6.54 -12.93
C ALA A 14 -41.77 -6.43 -12.94
N ALA A 15 -41.26 -5.27 -13.35
CA ALA A 15 -39.84 -4.96 -13.35
C ALA A 15 -39.34 -4.81 -11.89
N ALA A 16 -38.62 -5.81 -11.39
CA ALA A 16 -37.87 -5.70 -10.14
C ALA A 16 -36.61 -4.86 -10.39
N LEU A 17 -36.59 -3.62 -9.86
CA LEU A 17 -35.36 -2.83 -9.79
C LEU A 17 -34.40 -3.50 -8.78
N PRO A 18 -33.17 -3.87 -9.18
CA PRO A 18 -32.20 -4.36 -8.21
C PRO A 18 -31.73 -3.17 -7.34
N LEU A 19 -31.95 -3.28 -6.03
CA LEU A 19 -31.29 -2.46 -5.02
C LEU A 19 -29.78 -2.73 -5.13
N LEU A 20 -29.04 -1.80 -5.74
CA LEU A 20 -27.58 -1.82 -5.74
C LEU A 20 -27.09 -1.53 -4.31
N PRO A 21 -26.22 -2.37 -3.73
CA PRO A 21 -25.61 -2.06 -2.45
C PRO A 21 -24.78 -0.78 -2.59
N ALA A 22 -25.02 0.19 -1.71
CA ALA A 22 -24.18 1.38 -1.60
C ALA A 22 -22.74 0.92 -1.33
N ALA A 23 -21.84 1.20 -2.27
CA ALA A 23 -20.43 0.94 -2.09
C ALA A 23 -19.96 1.75 -0.87
N ALA A 24 -19.63 1.05 0.22
CA ALA A 24 -18.96 1.67 1.35
C ALA A 24 -17.64 2.25 0.84
N VAL A 25 -17.54 3.58 0.81
CA VAL A 25 -16.32 4.28 0.41
C VAL A 25 -15.33 4.04 1.54
N ALA A 26 -14.40 3.09 1.34
CA ALA A 26 -13.33 2.85 2.29
C ALA A 26 -12.57 4.17 2.49
N ALA A 27 -12.45 4.60 3.74
CA ALA A 27 -11.61 5.74 4.09
C ALA A 27 -10.20 5.51 3.52
N PRO A 28 -9.52 6.55 3.00
CA PRO A 28 -8.16 6.39 2.50
C PRO A 28 -7.31 5.79 3.62
N ALA A 29 -6.69 4.63 3.34
CA ALA A 29 -5.76 4.02 4.27
C ALA A 29 -4.69 5.07 4.59
N ALA A 30 -4.54 5.40 5.88
CA ALA A 30 -3.48 6.28 6.32
C ALA A 30 -2.16 5.69 5.84
N ARG A 31 -1.28 6.53 5.26
CA ARG A 31 0.07 6.07 4.89
C ARG A 31 0.81 5.62 6.15
N PRO A 32 1.69 4.61 6.05
CA PRO A 32 2.51 4.19 7.17
C PRO A 32 3.37 5.34 7.68
N VAL A 33 3.59 5.37 8.98
CA VAL A 33 4.37 6.39 9.68
C VAL A 33 5.38 5.71 10.59
N LEU A 34 6.58 6.28 10.64
CA LEU A 34 7.60 5.92 11.62
C LEU A 34 7.70 7.00 12.69
N GLU A 35 7.65 6.58 13.95
CA GLU A 35 8.01 7.39 15.10
C GLU A 35 9.38 6.96 15.58
N VAL A 36 10.33 7.89 15.59
CA VAL A 36 11.72 7.64 16.00
C VAL A 36 12.10 8.52 17.17
N SER A 37 12.84 7.97 18.13
CA SER A 37 13.27 8.74 19.32
C SER A 37 14.29 9.82 19.01
N ALA A 38 15.03 9.69 17.91
CA ALA A 38 15.99 10.67 17.41
C ALA A 38 16.24 10.43 15.91
N ALA A 39 16.48 11.51 15.17
CA ALA A 39 16.83 11.46 13.74
C ALA A 39 17.89 12.50 13.35
N THR A 40 18.14 13.51 14.17
CA THR A 40 19.10 14.59 13.91
C THR A 40 20.18 14.60 14.97
N ASP A 41 21.33 15.19 14.64
CA ASP A 41 22.49 15.29 15.52
C ASP A 41 22.89 13.93 16.12
N LEU A 42 22.69 12.86 15.35
CA LEU A 42 22.97 11.50 15.80
C LEU A 42 24.48 11.33 16.02
N THR A 43 24.84 10.66 17.12
CA THR A 43 26.22 10.29 17.41
C THR A 43 26.45 8.80 17.22
N GLU A 44 27.68 8.43 16.92
CA GLU A 44 28.08 7.02 16.78
C GLU A 44 27.69 6.18 18.02
N GLY A 45 27.10 5.01 17.80
CA GLY A 45 26.64 4.10 18.85
C GLY A 45 25.34 4.53 19.56
N GLN A 46 24.73 5.65 19.18
CA GLN A 46 23.49 6.12 19.78
C GLN A 46 22.36 5.12 19.52
N ARG A 47 21.60 4.76 20.58
CA ARG A 47 20.42 3.92 20.43
C ARG A 47 19.21 4.75 19.99
N ILE A 48 18.51 4.26 18.98
CA ILE A 48 17.30 4.87 18.42
C ILE A 48 16.16 3.88 18.56
N ILE A 49 15.07 4.31 19.19
CA ILE A 49 13.83 3.54 19.26
C ILE A 49 12.99 3.89 18.05
N VAL A 50 12.48 2.87 17.35
CA VAL A 50 11.66 2.98 16.16
C VAL A 50 10.35 2.24 16.39
N ASN A 51 9.24 2.94 16.19
CA ASN A 51 7.89 2.37 16.16
C ASN A 51 7.26 2.68 14.80
N GLY A 52 6.40 1.77 14.33
CA GLY A 52 5.70 1.93 13.06
C GLY A 52 4.20 1.71 13.22
N THR A 53 3.41 2.51 12.53
CA THR A 53 1.95 2.42 12.50
C THR A 53 1.42 2.66 11.09
N GLY A 54 0.19 2.23 10.80
CA GLY A 54 -0.47 2.47 9.52
C GLY A 54 0.03 1.58 8.37
N PHE A 55 0.81 0.54 8.67
CA PHE A 55 1.19 -0.48 7.69
C PHE A 55 0.00 -1.41 7.43
N ARG A 56 -0.04 -2.04 6.26
CA ARG A 56 -1.01 -3.10 5.96
C ARG A 56 -0.80 -4.27 6.91
N ALA A 57 -1.84 -4.59 7.67
CA ALA A 57 -1.90 -5.74 8.56
C ALA A 57 -1.52 -7.05 7.85
N GLY A 58 -0.77 -7.91 8.57
CA GLY A 58 -0.38 -9.24 8.10
C GLY A 58 0.77 -9.27 7.10
N LEU A 59 1.36 -8.12 6.74
CA LEU A 59 2.61 -8.11 5.97
C LEU A 59 3.73 -8.79 6.77
N ALA A 60 4.41 -9.72 6.13
CA ALA A 60 5.56 -10.42 6.71
C ALA A 60 6.88 -9.80 6.21
N ALA A 61 7.92 -9.93 7.02
CA ALA A 61 9.30 -9.58 6.64
C ALA A 61 9.46 -8.14 6.09
N VAL A 62 8.82 -7.17 6.73
CA VAL A 62 9.10 -5.74 6.50
C VAL A 62 10.47 -5.43 7.08
N ALA A 63 11.40 -4.96 6.26
CA ALA A 63 12.74 -4.58 6.71
C ALA A 63 12.69 -3.24 7.42
N VAL A 64 13.34 -3.11 8.58
CA VAL A 64 13.48 -1.88 9.36
C VAL A 64 14.95 -1.64 9.65
N GLY A 65 15.49 -0.46 9.32
CA GLY A 65 16.91 -0.16 9.55
C GLY A 65 17.34 1.23 9.10
N ILE A 66 18.61 1.58 9.39
CA ILE A 66 19.26 2.76 8.78
C ILE A 66 19.79 2.34 7.41
N CYS A 67 19.45 3.09 6.37
CA CYS A 67 19.82 2.80 5.00
C CYS A 67 20.25 4.07 4.26
N LYS A 68 21.00 3.90 3.18
CA LYS A 68 21.18 4.96 2.19
C LYS A 68 19.83 5.38 1.62
N GLN A 69 19.61 6.67 1.45
CA GLN A 69 18.37 7.15 0.83
C GLN A 69 18.26 6.67 -0.62
N GLY A 70 17.07 6.21 -1.03
CA GLY A 70 16.85 5.65 -2.37
C GLY A 70 17.55 4.30 -2.56
N PHE A 71 17.67 3.52 -1.49
CA PHE A 71 18.23 2.16 -1.51
C PHE A 71 17.54 1.30 -2.57
N THR A 72 18.33 0.55 -3.33
CA THR A 72 17.84 -0.37 -4.38
C THR A 72 18.47 -1.75 -4.26
N ASN A 73 19.62 -1.88 -3.60
CA ASN A 73 20.33 -3.13 -3.39
C ASN A 73 19.91 -3.86 -2.10
N GLY A 74 18.71 -3.57 -1.61
CA GLY A 74 18.14 -4.16 -0.39
C GLY A 74 19.10 -4.04 0.80
N LEU A 75 19.43 -5.18 1.41
CA LEU A 75 20.24 -5.26 2.63
C LEU A 75 21.66 -4.66 2.50
N ARG A 76 22.23 -4.56 1.30
CA ARG A 76 23.57 -3.97 1.11
C ARG A 76 23.59 -2.46 1.31
N ASP A 77 22.44 -1.82 1.10
CA ASP A 77 22.30 -0.38 1.28
C ASP A 77 21.90 -0.02 2.72
N CYS A 78 21.81 -1.00 3.62
CA CYS A 78 21.38 -0.84 5.00
C CYS A 78 22.43 -1.32 6.02
N ASP A 79 22.39 -0.71 7.20
CA ASP A 79 23.28 -1.02 8.31
C ASP A 79 22.80 -2.26 9.08
N LEU A 80 23.25 -3.44 8.63
CA LEU A 80 22.99 -4.69 9.32
C LEU A 80 23.71 -4.78 10.67
N GLY A 81 24.84 -4.08 10.83
CA GLY A 81 25.59 -4.03 12.10
C GLY A 81 24.89 -3.18 13.16
N GLY A 82 24.13 -2.17 12.72
CA GLY A 82 23.31 -1.28 13.54
C GLY A 82 21.96 -1.85 13.97
N GLY A 83 21.71 -3.14 13.73
CA GLY A 83 20.48 -3.81 14.16
C GLY A 83 19.32 -3.72 13.17
N ALA A 84 19.58 -3.42 11.90
CA ALA A 84 18.56 -3.58 10.87
C ALA A 84 18.00 -5.01 10.87
N THR A 85 16.69 -5.14 10.78
CA THR A 85 15.99 -6.42 11.02
C THR A 85 14.70 -6.52 10.21
N PHE A 86 14.06 -7.68 10.24
CA PHE A 86 12.74 -7.91 9.69
C PHE A 86 11.69 -7.98 10.78
N VAL A 87 10.55 -7.35 10.54
CA VAL A 87 9.37 -7.38 11.41
C VAL A 87 8.15 -7.87 10.65
N ASN A 88 7.18 -8.39 11.40
CA ASN A 88 5.85 -8.69 10.88
C ASN A 88 4.87 -7.64 11.37
N ILE A 89 3.95 -7.24 10.50
CA ILE A 89 2.92 -6.25 10.81
C ILE A 89 1.74 -6.95 11.47
N ALA A 90 1.38 -6.48 12.67
CA ALA A 90 0.25 -6.96 13.44
C ALA A 90 -1.10 -6.55 12.80
N ASP A 91 -2.20 -7.10 13.31
CA ASP A 91 -3.54 -6.87 12.79
C ASP A 91 -4.00 -5.41 12.91
N ASP A 92 -3.40 -4.65 13.84
CA ASP A 92 -3.63 -3.21 14.02
C ASP A 92 -2.75 -2.32 13.12
N GLY A 93 -1.93 -2.91 12.25
CA GLY A 93 -1.06 -2.19 11.33
C GLY A 93 0.23 -1.66 11.98
N THR A 94 0.60 -2.16 13.16
CA THR A 94 1.85 -1.82 13.86
C THR A 94 2.91 -2.91 13.73
N PHE A 95 4.17 -2.57 14.03
CA PHE A 95 5.23 -3.56 14.23
C PHE A 95 5.82 -3.47 15.66
N PRO A 96 6.45 -4.55 16.18
CA PRO A 96 7.13 -4.51 17.47
C PRO A 96 8.22 -3.45 17.52
N THR A 97 8.36 -2.73 18.63
CA THR A 97 9.39 -1.71 18.82
C THR A 97 10.78 -2.25 18.45
N VAL A 98 11.45 -1.55 17.53
CA VAL A 98 12.81 -1.87 17.10
C VAL A 98 13.79 -0.90 17.77
N THR A 99 14.93 -1.41 18.22
CA THR A 99 16.06 -0.58 18.67
C THR A 99 17.17 -0.69 17.64
N LEU A 100 17.55 0.43 17.04
CA LEU A 100 18.69 0.54 16.14
C LEU A 100 19.86 1.20 16.88
N THR A 101 21.08 0.90 16.45
CA THR A 101 22.31 1.59 16.84
C THR A 101 22.79 2.43 15.68
N ALA A 102 23.00 3.73 15.90
CA ALA A 102 23.43 4.65 14.86
C ALA A 102 24.91 4.45 14.53
N HIS A 103 25.19 4.04 13.30
CA HIS A 103 26.54 4.12 12.72
C HIS A 103 26.53 5.10 11.55
N ALA A 104 27.42 6.09 11.62
CA ALA A 104 27.57 7.07 10.54
C ALA A 104 28.16 6.42 9.27
N HIS A 105 28.87 5.31 9.45
CA HIS A 105 29.52 4.55 8.39
C HIS A 105 29.19 3.07 8.49
N PHE A 106 28.77 2.47 7.39
CA PHE A 106 28.52 1.04 7.30
C PHE A 106 28.68 0.59 5.84
N ASN A 107 29.22 -0.61 5.62
CA ASN A 107 29.61 -1.03 4.27
C ASN A 107 30.49 0.05 3.60
N ASP A 108 30.14 0.45 2.37
CA ASP A 108 30.76 1.57 1.64
C ASP A 108 29.93 2.87 1.73
N ILE A 109 28.99 2.95 2.68
CA ILE A 109 28.08 4.07 2.88
C ILE A 109 28.57 4.96 4.02
N ASP A 110 28.61 6.26 3.74
CA ASP A 110 28.95 7.31 4.70
C ASP A 110 27.80 8.32 4.77
N CYS A 111 27.00 8.24 5.84
CA CYS A 111 25.86 9.11 6.08
C CYS A 111 26.23 10.53 6.51
N THR A 112 27.52 10.84 6.69
CA THR A 112 28.00 12.21 6.93
C THR A 112 28.25 12.99 5.64
N THR A 113 28.35 12.27 4.51
CA THR A 113 28.63 12.83 3.18
C THR A 113 27.57 12.53 2.13
N GLN A 114 26.60 11.66 2.43
CA GLN A 114 25.43 11.39 1.58
C GLN A 114 24.16 11.21 2.41
N PRO A 115 22.96 11.39 1.83
CA PRO A 115 21.72 11.26 2.58
C PRO A 115 21.42 9.79 2.95
N CYS A 116 20.99 9.61 4.20
CA CYS A 116 20.52 8.34 4.74
C CYS A 116 19.16 8.51 5.41
N VAL A 117 18.46 7.40 5.63
CA VAL A 117 17.13 7.35 6.24
C VAL A 117 17.06 6.20 7.25
N ILE A 118 16.21 6.33 8.27
CA ILE A 118 15.60 5.18 8.93
C ILE A 118 14.39 4.80 8.09
N ALA A 119 14.41 3.60 7.51
CA ALA A 119 13.37 3.12 6.61
C ALA A 119 12.67 1.89 7.18
N ALA A 120 11.39 1.75 6.83
CA ALA A 120 10.63 0.51 6.98
C ALA A 120 9.91 0.21 5.66
N ALA A 121 10.20 -0.93 5.03
CA ALA A 121 9.60 -1.30 3.74
C ALA A 121 9.65 -2.82 3.52
N PRO A 122 8.69 -3.43 2.82
CA PRO A 122 8.86 -4.78 2.27
C PRO A 122 10.06 -4.80 1.31
N LEU A 123 10.77 -5.93 1.24
CA LEU A 123 11.90 -6.06 0.33
C LEU A 123 11.46 -6.00 -1.14
N PRO A 124 12.30 -5.42 -2.03
CA PRO A 124 12.07 -5.55 -3.47
C PRO A 124 11.88 -7.02 -3.88
N GLY A 125 10.80 -7.29 -4.61
CA GLY A 125 10.45 -8.64 -5.07
C GLY A 125 9.71 -9.52 -4.05
N SER A 126 9.50 -9.07 -2.81
CA SER A 126 8.67 -9.79 -1.82
C SER A 126 7.16 -9.56 -2.03
N GLU A 127 6.80 -8.40 -2.60
CA GLU A 127 5.44 -7.96 -2.85
C GLU A 127 5.36 -7.21 -4.19
N PRO A 128 4.16 -7.03 -4.79
CA PRO A 128 3.97 -6.14 -5.92
C PRO A 128 4.43 -4.71 -5.59
N GLN A 129 4.99 -3.98 -6.56
CA GLN A 129 5.53 -2.63 -6.32
C GLN A 129 4.51 -1.67 -5.68
N SER A 130 3.24 -1.75 -6.09
CA SER A 130 2.19 -0.92 -5.49
C SER A 130 1.94 -1.23 -4.01
N VAL A 131 2.17 -2.46 -3.56
CA VAL A 131 2.11 -2.83 -2.15
C VAL A 131 3.35 -2.32 -1.43
N ILE A 132 4.53 -2.43 -2.02
CA ILE A 132 5.77 -1.87 -1.46
C ILE A 132 5.62 -0.36 -1.25
N ASP A 133 5.24 0.38 -2.30
CA ASP A 133 5.08 1.83 -2.28
C ASP A 133 4.05 2.29 -1.23
N ALA A 134 2.95 1.54 -1.10
CA ALA A 134 1.89 1.85 -0.12
C ALA A 134 2.27 1.49 1.32
N ASN A 135 3.29 0.65 1.52
CA ASN A 135 3.70 0.13 2.83
C ASN A 135 5.16 0.46 3.17
N SER A 136 5.68 1.56 2.60
CA SER A 136 7.02 2.07 2.89
C SER A 136 6.95 3.41 3.62
N ALA A 137 7.80 3.58 4.62
CA ALA A 137 7.95 4.82 5.35
C ALA A 137 9.44 5.09 5.65
N GLU A 138 9.82 6.35 5.59
CA GLU A 138 11.21 6.78 5.77
C GLU A 138 11.29 8.05 6.63
N VAL A 139 12.33 8.14 7.45
CA VAL A 139 12.70 9.35 8.21
C VAL A 139 14.16 9.66 7.88
N ALA A 140 14.41 10.84 7.32
CA ALA A 140 15.78 11.28 7.04
C ALA A 140 16.61 11.36 8.32
N VAL A 141 17.86 10.91 8.25
CA VAL A 141 18.80 11.02 9.37
C VAL A 141 19.90 12.05 9.10
N GLY A 142 20.33 12.73 10.16
CA GLY A 142 21.47 13.61 10.17
C GLY A 142 22.39 13.27 11.34
N PHE A 143 23.65 12.99 11.03
CA PHE A 143 24.69 12.77 12.02
C PHE A 143 25.34 14.09 12.45
N ALA A 144 25.74 14.17 13.72
CA ALA A 144 26.46 15.32 14.24
C ALA A 144 27.75 15.57 13.42
N GLY A 145 27.93 16.81 12.95
CA GLY A 145 29.08 17.19 12.12
C GLY A 145 28.98 16.78 10.64
N ALA A 146 27.84 16.25 10.19
CA ALA A 146 27.60 15.99 8.77
C ALA A 146 27.65 17.28 7.94
N ARG A 147 28.13 17.16 6.70
CA ARG A 147 28.29 18.30 5.78
C ARG A 147 26.98 18.67 5.09
N GLN A 148 26.01 17.76 5.09
CA GLN A 148 24.66 18.03 4.64
C GLN A 148 23.79 18.54 5.80
N PRO A 149 22.88 19.50 5.54
CA PRO A 149 21.83 19.82 6.49
C PRO A 149 21.02 18.55 6.76
N ALA A 150 20.80 18.22 8.04
CA ALA A 150 19.78 17.24 8.40
C ALA A 150 18.48 17.67 7.70
N ALA A 151 17.94 16.82 6.83
CA ALA A 151 16.71 17.18 6.13
C ALA A 151 15.67 17.50 7.21
N ALA A 152 15.09 18.71 7.14
CA ALA A 152 14.00 19.09 8.02
C ALA A 152 12.97 17.96 7.97
N VAL A 153 12.49 17.51 9.13
CA VAL A 153 11.45 16.49 9.24
C VAL A 153 10.29 16.94 8.35
N VAL A 154 10.22 16.40 7.14
CA VAL A 154 9.07 16.65 6.27
C VAL A 154 8.01 15.71 6.81
N THR A 155 7.23 16.20 7.77
CA THR A 155 5.90 15.67 7.98
C THR A 155 5.22 15.78 6.62
N THR A 156 5.17 14.66 5.89
CA THR A 156 4.54 14.64 4.58
C THR A 156 3.06 14.89 4.81
N ALA A 157 2.65 16.15 4.69
CA ALA A 157 1.26 16.51 4.65
C ALA A 157 0.64 15.76 3.47
N ALA A 158 -0.49 15.09 3.74
CA ALA A 158 -1.17 14.25 2.78
C ALA A 158 -1.31 14.95 1.43
N ALA A 159 -0.57 14.48 0.42
CA ALA A 159 -0.88 14.80 -0.96
C ALA A 159 -2.32 14.31 -1.22
N ARG A 160 -3.17 15.22 -1.71
CA ARG A 160 -4.53 14.91 -2.16
C ARG A 160 -4.45 13.80 -3.20
N THR A 161 -4.92 12.61 -2.84
CA THR A 161 -5.04 11.48 -3.77
C THR A 161 -6.34 11.63 -4.54
N ASP A 162 -6.22 11.61 -5.87
CA ASP A 162 -7.38 11.45 -6.75
C ASP A 162 -8.06 10.08 -6.46
N PRO A 163 -9.39 10.00 -6.44
CA PRO A 163 -10.14 8.81 -6.00
C PRO A 163 -10.00 7.59 -6.93
N SER A 164 -9.26 7.72 -8.03
CA SER A 164 -9.29 6.79 -9.17
C SER A 164 -8.43 5.54 -8.98
N ALA A 165 -7.59 5.46 -7.94
CA ALA A 165 -6.53 4.44 -7.87
C ALA A 165 -6.89 3.15 -7.09
N ASN A 166 -7.95 3.13 -6.28
CA ASN A 166 -8.16 2.06 -5.29
C ASN A 166 -9.53 1.36 -5.33
N GLY A 167 -10.29 1.48 -6.43
CA GLY A 167 -11.53 0.72 -6.64
C GLY A 167 -11.38 -0.33 -7.74
N PRO A 168 -12.14 -1.45 -7.72
CA PRO A 168 -12.22 -2.36 -8.87
C PRO A 168 -12.58 -1.53 -10.10
N SER A 169 -11.76 -1.60 -11.16
CA SER A 169 -11.81 -0.72 -12.33
C SER A 169 -13.24 -0.63 -12.88
N THR A 170 -14.01 0.37 -12.46
CA THR A 170 -15.43 0.53 -12.82
C THR A 170 -15.60 0.67 -14.32
N VAL A 171 -14.59 1.25 -14.99
CA VAL A 171 -14.46 1.30 -16.45
C VAL A 171 -14.41 -0.10 -17.05
N LEU A 172 -13.58 -0.99 -16.49
CA LEU A 172 -13.44 -2.36 -16.99
C LEU A 172 -14.73 -3.16 -16.77
N TRP A 173 -15.32 -3.06 -15.57
CA TRP A 173 -16.60 -3.71 -15.25
C TRP A 173 -17.77 -3.19 -16.09
N SER A 174 -17.83 -1.88 -16.34
CA SER A 174 -18.85 -1.27 -17.19
C SER A 174 -18.71 -1.70 -18.66
N ALA A 175 -17.48 -1.81 -19.16
CA ALA A 175 -17.19 -2.32 -20.50
C ALA A 175 -17.61 -3.79 -20.63
N THR A 176 -17.31 -4.62 -19.63
CA THR A 176 -17.75 -6.03 -19.60
C THR A 176 -19.27 -6.16 -19.55
N ALA A 177 -19.94 -5.36 -18.71
CA ALA A 177 -21.40 -5.37 -18.61
C ALA A 177 -22.08 -4.92 -19.92
N ALA A 178 -21.56 -3.88 -20.57
CA ALA A 178 -22.05 -3.42 -21.87
C ALA A 178 -21.88 -4.49 -22.95
N LEU A 179 -20.73 -5.18 -22.98
CA LEU A 179 -20.47 -6.25 -23.93
C LEU A 179 -21.45 -7.43 -23.74
N LEU A 180 -21.71 -7.84 -22.49
CA LEU A 180 -22.66 -8.90 -22.18
C LEU A 180 -24.10 -8.53 -22.58
N LEU A 181 -24.49 -7.27 -22.39
CA LEU A 181 -25.79 -6.76 -22.85
C LEU A 181 -25.92 -6.80 -24.37
N ILE A 182 -24.88 -6.39 -25.11
CA ILE A 182 -24.88 -6.43 -26.58
C ILE A 182 -25.03 -7.87 -27.08
N VAL A 183 -24.29 -8.83 -26.50
CA VAL A 183 -24.38 -10.25 -26.86
C VAL A 183 -25.79 -10.79 -26.59
N ALA A 184 -26.39 -10.46 -25.44
CA ALA A 184 -27.74 -10.88 -25.11
C ALA A 184 -28.79 -10.31 -26.09
N ILE A 185 -28.67 -9.05 -26.48
CA ILE A 185 -29.56 -8.41 -27.46
C ILE A 185 -29.44 -9.08 -28.83
N LEU A 186 -28.23 -9.36 -29.30
CA LEU A 186 -28.00 -10.04 -30.56
C LEU A 186 -28.60 -11.46 -30.56
N ALA A 187 -28.40 -12.22 -29.49
CA ALA A 187 -28.97 -13.56 -29.34
C ALA A 187 -30.51 -13.54 -29.33
N LEU A 188 -31.14 -12.54 -28.69
CA LEU A 188 -32.59 -12.37 -28.72
C LEU A 188 -33.12 -11.93 -30.09
N ALA A 189 -32.38 -11.09 -30.82
CA ALA A 189 -32.76 -10.65 -32.15
C ALA A 189 -32.67 -11.78 -33.17
N ASP A 190 -31.66 -12.64 -33.06
CA ASP A 190 -31.49 -13.82 -33.93
C ASP A 190 -32.59 -14.86 -33.68
N ARG A 191 -32.91 -15.12 -32.40
CA ARG A 191 -34.00 -16.02 -32.01
C ARG A 191 -35.40 -15.54 -32.43
N ARG A 192 -35.59 -14.24 -32.68
CA ARG A 192 -36.85 -13.67 -33.19
C ARG A 192 -36.95 -13.69 -34.72
N ARG A 193 -35.85 -13.98 -35.43
CA ARG A 193 -35.81 -14.07 -36.90
C ARG A 193 -35.97 -15.50 -37.42
N LEU A 194 -35.81 -16.50 -36.55
CA LEU A 194 -36.15 -17.91 -36.78
C LEU A 194 -37.62 -18.18 -36.43
#